data_AF-A0A6N7LZU9-F1
#
_entry.id   AF-A0A6N7LZU9-F1
#
_cell.length_a   1.000
_cell.length_b   1.000
_cell.length_c   1.000
_cell.angle_alpha   90.00
_cell.angle_beta   90.00
_cell.angle_gamma   90.00
#
_symmetry.space_group_name_H-M   'P 1'
#
loop_
_entity.id
_entity.type
_entity.pdbx_description
1 polymer ?
#
loop_
_entity_poly.entity_id
_entity_poly.type
_entity_poly.pdbx_seq_one_letter_code
_entity_poly.pdbx_strand_id
1 'polypeptide(L)'
;MKECTMKTWMTALSLIFCPVTFLYLMIYPLIVPESQNVVWAAFVAMPIYFIVGAKKEDFPKFFYSMFAGFFWAYMFLLPGGWLLNLSGWNLSPSLTGNLVVLVVCAPFLLTHLVWLANSTWLGVCPIMFGTVASSFATGGQRPFGLAIALTLGMLVALVCVELTNAAVGKPTLGQAA
;
A
#
# COMPACT_ATOMS: atom_id res chain seq x y z
N MET A 1 26.96 -3.40 14.80
CA MET A 1 25.59 -3.05 15.25
C MET A 1 25.18 -4.04 16.32
N LYS A 2 24.40 -3.62 17.33
CA LYS A 2 23.87 -4.54 18.34
C LYS A 2 22.87 -5.50 17.68
N GLU A 3 22.96 -6.78 18.00
CA GLU A 3 22.04 -7.82 17.55
C GLU A 3 21.10 -8.22 18.69
N CYS A 4 19.87 -8.64 18.36
CA CYS A 4 18.90 -9.13 19.33
C CYS A 4 18.06 -10.29 18.78
N THR A 5 17.40 -11.04 19.67
CA THR A 5 16.50 -12.12 19.26
C THR A 5 15.23 -11.56 18.59
N MET A 6 14.60 -12.35 17.73
CA MET A 6 13.34 -11.95 17.09
C MET A 6 12.24 -11.64 18.11
N LYS A 7 12.18 -12.40 19.21
CA LYS A 7 11.23 -12.15 20.30
C LYS A 7 11.45 -10.76 20.93
N THR A 8 12.71 -10.42 21.26
CA THR A 8 13.06 -9.11 21.80
C THR A 8 12.68 -7.98 20.84
N TRP A 9 12.97 -8.17 19.55
CA TRP A 9 12.66 -7.19 18.53
C TRP A 9 11.15 -6.98 18.34
N MET A 10 10.36 -8.06 18.27
CA MET A 10 8.89 -7.96 18.12
C MET A 10 8.23 -7.33 19.34
N THR A 11 8.71 -7.62 20.55
CA THR A 11 8.24 -6.96 21.77
C THR A 11 8.52 -5.46 21.71
N ALA A 12 9.75 -5.06 21.36
CA ALA A 12 10.11 -3.65 21.23
C ALA A 12 9.31 -2.94 20.14
N LEU A 13 9.15 -3.55 18.96
CA LEU A 13 8.32 -3.02 17.88
C LEU A 13 6.89 -2.78 18.36
N SER A 14 6.30 -3.74 19.06
CA SER A 14 4.92 -3.62 19.55
C SER A 14 4.74 -2.47 20.54
N LEU A 15 5.72 -2.26 21.44
CA LEU A 15 5.71 -1.17 22.41
C LEU A 15 5.94 0.21 21.76
N ILE A 16 6.72 0.28 20.68
CA ILE A 16 6.99 1.51 19.92
C ILE A 16 5.84 1.85 18.96
N PHE A 17 5.25 0.83 18.35
CA PHE A 17 4.21 0.98 17.34
C PHE A 17 2.99 1.74 17.86
N CYS A 18 2.53 1.42 19.08
CA CYS A 18 1.35 2.04 19.65
C CYS A 18 1.51 3.57 19.86
N PRO A 19 2.57 4.08 20.54
CA PRO A 19 2.81 5.52 20.64
C PRO A 19 2.97 6.22 19.28
N VAL A 20 3.72 5.65 18.34
CA VAL A 20 3.94 6.27 17.02
C VAL A 20 2.62 6.33 16.24
N THR A 21 1.82 5.27 16.29
CA THR A 21 0.49 5.24 15.65
C THR A 21 -0.46 6.24 16.31
N PHE A 22 -0.43 6.39 17.64
CA PHE A 22 -1.19 7.43 18.34
C PHE A 22 -0.83 8.83 17.84
N LEU A 23 0.46 9.15 17.71
CA LEU A 23 0.91 10.43 17.16
C LEU A 23 0.43 10.63 15.71
N TYR A 24 0.50 9.58 14.88
CA TYR A 24 -0.05 9.61 13.53
C TYR A 24 -1.54 9.97 13.52
N LEU A 25 -2.35 9.34 14.39
CA LEU A 25 -3.79 9.60 14.47
C LEU A 25 -4.10 11.04 14.93
N MET A 26 -3.23 11.66 15.73
CA MET A 26 -3.37 13.07 16.12
C MET A 26 -2.95 14.04 15.02
N ILE A 27 -1.95 13.69 14.23
CA ILE A 27 -1.39 14.56 13.18
C ILE A 27 -2.21 14.47 11.88
N TYR A 28 -2.71 13.29 11.52
CA TYR A 28 -3.39 13.05 10.25
C TYR A 28 -4.55 14.03 9.96
N PRO A 29 -5.47 14.32 10.90
CA PRO A 29 -6.56 15.27 10.67
C PRO A 29 -6.09 16.72 10.47
N LEU A 30 -4.86 17.06 10.85
CA LEU A 30 -4.27 18.39 10.63
C LEU A 30 -3.73 18.56 9.20
N ILE A 31 -3.44 17.44 8.51
CA ILE A 31 -2.88 17.42 7.16
C ILE A 31 -3.98 17.20 6.12
N VAL A 32 -4.92 16.29 6.42
CA VAL A 32 -5.96 15.86 5.47
C VAL A 32 -7.32 16.42 5.88
N PRO A 33 -7.99 17.20 5.00
CA PRO A 33 -9.31 17.71 5.31
C PRO A 33 -10.33 16.58 5.47
N GLU A 34 -11.38 16.81 6.25
CA GLU A 34 -12.39 15.80 6.59
C GLU A 34 -13.04 15.15 5.35
N SER A 35 -13.27 15.93 4.29
CA SER A 35 -13.81 15.45 3.01
C SER A 35 -12.92 14.44 2.29
N GLN A 36 -11.63 14.39 2.64
CA GLN A 36 -10.63 13.46 2.13
C GLN A 36 -10.21 12.43 3.18
N ASN A 37 -10.79 12.42 4.38
CA ASN A 37 -10.32 11.56 5.46
C ASN A 37 -10.53 10.08 5.11
N VAL A 38 -9.40 9.36 5.08
CA VAL A 38 -9.29 7.92 4.89
C VAL A 38 -8.14 7.37 5.75
N VAL A 39 -8.08 7.80 7.01
CA VAL A 39 -7.02 7.46 7.97
C VAL A 39 -6.76 5.94 8.06
N TRP A 40 -7.81 5.14 7.83
CA TRP A 40 -7.77 3.68 7.80
C TRP A 40 -6.81 3.12 6.74
N ALA A 41 -6.58 3.83 5.63
CA ALA A 41 -5.73 3.37 4.54
C ALA A 41 -4.26 3.25 4.96
N ALA A 42 -3.81 4.02 5.97
CA ALA A 42 -2.47 3.84 6.52
C ALA A 42 -2.28 2.46 7.17
N PHE A 43 -3.35 1.87 7.72
CA PHE A 43 -3.33 0.52 8.29
C PHE A 43 -3.30 -0.58 7.22
N VAL A 44 -3.45 -0.23 5.94
CA VAL A 44 -3.13 -1.13 4.82
C VAL A 44 -1.63 -1.09 4.53
N ALA A 45 -1.06 0.11 4.44
CA ALA A 45 0.35 0.30 4.10
C ALA A 45 1.33 -0.17 5.19
N MET A 46 1.01 0.08 6.47
CA MET A 46 1.84 -0.29 7.61
C MET A 46 2.21 -1.79 7.65
N PRO A 47 1.25 -2.73 7.68
CA PRO A 47 1.57 -4.16 7.70
C PRO A 47 2.27 -4.63 6.41
N ILE A 48 1.96 -4.05 5.25
CA ILE A 48 2.66 -4.36 4.00
C ILE A 48 4.15 -4.05 4.14
N TYR A 49 4.49 -2.89 4.70
CA TYR A 49 5.88 -2.49 4.93
C TYR A 49 6.60 -3.43 5.92
N PHE A 50 5.94 -3.80 7.01
CA PHE A 50 6.50 -4.73 8.01
C PHE A 50 6.71 -6.14 7.47
N ILE A 51 5.72 -6.71 6.79
CA ILE A 51 5.73 -8.10 6.31
C ILE A 51 6.79 -8.31 5.23
N VAL A 52 6.97 -7.32 4.34
CA VAL A 52 8.00 -7.39 3.30
C VAL A 52 9.40 -7.18 3.89
N GLY A 53 9.51 -6.72 5.14
CA GLY A 53 10.79 -6.48 5.80
C GLY A 53 11.56 -5.31 5.18
N ALA A 54 10.84 -4.28 4.72
CA ALA A 54 11.41 -3.16 3.98
C ALA A 54 12.38 -2.33 4.83
N LYS A 55 13.52 -1.97 4.24
CA LYS A 55 14.52 -1.08 4.83
C LYS A 55 14.26 0.36 4.42
N LYS A 56 14.89 1.31 5.10
CA LYS A 56 14.86 2.74 4.72
C LYS A 56 15.18 2.97 3.23
N GLU A 57 16.13 2.21 2.69
CA GLU A 57 16.57 2.29 1.30
C GLU A 57 15.48 1.83 0.31
N ASP A 58 14.55 0.99 0.74
CA ASP A 58 13.46 0.48 -0.09
C ASP A 58 12.28 1.46 -0.17
N PHE A 59 12.24 2.49 0.69
CA PHE A 59 11.13 3.43 0.78
C PHE A 59 10.76 4.08 -0.57
N PRO A 60 11.71 4.59 -1.39
CA PRO A 60 11.37 5.15 -2.70
C PRO A 60 10.68 4.13 -3.60
N LYS A 61 11.13 2.86 -3.59
CA LYS A 61 10.53 1.79 -4.39
C LYS A 61 9.08 1.52 -3.97
N PHE A 62 8.80 1.53 -2.67
CA PHE A 62 7.43 1.43 -2.15
C PHE A 62 6.57 2.62 -2.58
N PHE A 63 7.10 3.84 -2.45
CA PHE A 63 6.41 5.07 -2.81
C PHE A 63 6.03 5.12 -4.29
N TYR A 64 6.94 4.76 -5.21
CA TYR A 64 6.62 4.71 -6.64
C TYR A 64 5.69 3.55 -7.01
N SER A 65 5.82 2.39 -6.36
CA SER A 65 4.89 1.26 -6.55
C SER A 65 3.47 1.60 -6.08
N MET A 66 3.32 2.44 -5.05
CA MET A 66 2.02 2.99 -4.64
C MET A 66 1.39 3.83 -5.76
N PHE A 67 2.15 4.73 -6.42
CA PHE A 67 1.62 5.51 -7.55
C PHE A 67 1.25 4.65 -8.76
N ALA A 68 1.99 3.58 -9.04
CA ALA A 68 1.54 2.60 -10.02
C ALA A 68 0.19 2.02 -9.63
N GLY A 69 -0.02 1.69 -8.35
CA GLY A 69 -1.32 1.28 -7.82
C GLY A 69 -2.45 2.28 -8.07
N PHE A 70 -2.21 3.58 -7.91
CA PHE A 70 -3.20 4.61 -8.27
C PHE A 70 -3.50 4.64 -9.77
N PHE A 71 -2.47 4.53 -10.62
CA PHE A 71 -2.66 4.45 -12.05
C PHE A 71 -3.53 3.25 -12.44
N TRP A 72 -3.27 2.07 -11.84
CA TRP A 72 -4.09 0.87 -12.07
C TRP A 72 -5.51 1.02 -11.56
N ALA A 73 -5.69 1.55 -10.36
CA ALA A 73 -7.01 1.82 -9.81
C ALA A 73 -7.80 2.76 -10.72
N TYR A 74 -7.16 3.81 -11.25
CA TYR A 74 -7.78 4.71 -12.21
C TYR A 74 -8.21 3.98 -13.49
N MET A 75 -7.36 3.10 -14.03
CA MET A 75 -7.72 2.28 -15.20
C MET A 75 -8.89 1.33 -14.94
N PHE A 76 -9.01 0.80 -13.72
CA PHE A 76 -10.12 -0.09 -13.34
C PHE A 76 -11.42 0.64 -13.03
N LEU A 77 -11.33 1.84 -12.47
CA LEU A 77 -12.47 2.65 -12.04
C LEU A 77 -12.93 3.64 -13.11
N LEU A 78 -12.16 3.83 -14.19
CA LEU A 78 -12.61 4.50 -15.41
C LEU A 78 -13.92 3.84 -15.85
N PRO A 79 -14.94 4.65 -16.23
CA PRO A 79 -16.28 4.15 -16.43
C PRO A 79 -16.27 3.07 -17.51
N GLY A 80 -16.95 1.96 -17.22
CA GLY A 80 -17.22 0.87 -18.16
C GLY A 80 -17.91 1.29 -19.47
N GLY A 81 -18.17 2.58 -19.66
CA GLY A 81 -18.62 3.20 -20.89
C GLY A 81 -17.71 2.93 -22.09
N TRP A 82 -16.38 2.79 -21.95
CA TRP A 82 -15.53 2.47 -23.11
C TRP A 82 -15.71 1.01 -23.58
N LEU A 83 -15.81 0.07 -22.64
CA LEU A 83 -16.08 -1.35 -22.93
C LEU A 83 -17.53 -1.56 -23.46
N LEU A 84 -18.50 -0.84 -22.88
CA LEU A 84 -19.89 -0.84 -23.33
C LEU A 84 -20.06 -0.21 -24.72
N ASN A 85 -19.39 0.92 -24.99
CA ASN A 85 -19.45 1.60 -26.30
C ASN A 85 -18.75 0.79 -27.41
N LEU A 86 -17.73 -0.01 -27.08
CA LEU A 86 -17.03 -0.87 -28.05
C LEU A 86 -17.79 -2.14 -28.39
N SER A 87 -18.53 -2.72 -27.44
CA SER A 87 -19.23 -4.00 -27.65
C SER A 87 -20.63 -3.82 -28.23
N GLY A 88 -21.31 -2.69 -27.97
CA GLY A 88 -22.71 -2.49 -28.36
C GLY A 88 -23.66 -3.47 -27.65
N TRP A 89 -23.19 -4.15 -26.60
CA TRP A 89 -23.95 -5.17 -25.89
C TRP A 89 -24.78 -4.52 -24.78
N ASN A 90 -26.06 -4.88 -24.71
CA ASN A 90 -26.97 -4.46 -23.64
C ASN A 90 -26.72 -5.27 -22.35
N LEU A 91 -25.51 -5.12 -21.78
CA LEU A 91 -25.11 -5.82 -20.57
C LEU A 91 -25.64 -5.10 -19.33
N SER A 92 -25.90 -5.88 -18.27
CA SER A 92 -26.20 -5.28 -16.97
C SER A 92 -24.99 -4.50 -16.45
N PRO A 93 -25.20 -3.45 -15.63
CA PRO A 93 -24.10 -2.71 -15.00
C PRO A 93 -23.17 -3.60 -14.16
N SER A 94 -23.71 -4.63 -13.51
CA SER A 94 -22.92 -5.57 -12.69
C SER A 94 -21.99 -6.45 -13.54
N LEU A 95 -22.51 -7.01 -14.65
CA LEU A 95 -21.70 -7.83 -15.56
C LEU A 95 -20.65 -6.98 -16.26
N THR A 96 -20.98 -5.74 -16.60
CA THR A 96 -20.03 -4.77 -17.16
C THR A 96 -18.87 -4.52 -16.21
N GLY A 97 -19.14 -4.26 -14.92
CA GLY A 97 -18.09 -4.06 -13.92
C GLY A 97 -17.18 -5.29 -13.79
N ASN A 98 -17.76 -6.50 -13.77
CA ASN A 98 -17.00 -7.75 -13.71
C ASN A 98 -16.15 -8.00 -14.96
N LEU A 99 -16.66 -7.65 -16.15
CA LEU A 99 -15.90 -7.78 -17.40
C LEU A 99 -14.76 -6.76 -17.49
N VAL A 100 -14.94 -5.55 -16.97
CA VAL A 100 -13.84 -4.58 -16.84
C VAL A 100 -12.74 -5.18 -15.97
N VAL A 101 -13.09 -5.81 -14.83
CA VAL A 101 -12.09 -6.53 -14.03
C VAL A 101 -11.40 -7.61 -14.87
N LEU A 102 -12.12 -8.45 -15.62
CA LEU A 102 -11.47 -9.50 -16.41
C LEU A 102 -10.55 -8.95 -17.52
N VAL A 103 -11.07 -8.04 -18.35
CA VAL A 103 -10.41 -7.54 -19.58
C VAL A 103 -9.30 -6.55 -19.27
N VAL A 104 -9.46 -5.75 -18.20
CA VAL A 104 -8.52 -4.69 -17.82
C VAL A 104 -7.55 -5.20 -16.74
N CYS A 105 -8.02 -5.95 -15.73
CA CYS A 105 -7.14 -6.44 -14.67
C CYS A 105 -6.16 -7.51 -15.18
N ALA A 106 -6.58 -8.45 -16.03
CA ALA A 106 -5.68 -9.53 -16.46
C ALA A 106 -4.42 -9.04 -17.22
N PRO A 107 -4.50 -8.15 -18.22
CA PRO A 107 -3.31 -7.60 -18.88
C PRO A 107 -2.45 -6.74 -17.94
N PHE A 108 -3.05 -5.99 -17.02
CA PHE A 108 -2.29 -5.16 -16.09
C PHE A 108 -1.61 -5.98 -14.99
N LEU A 109 -2.26 -7.02 -14.49
CA LEU A 109 -1.65 -8.05 -13.64
C LEU A 109 -0.45 -8.69 -14.33
N LEU A 110 -0.61 -9.09 -15.60
CA LEU A 110 0.48 -9.68 -16.39
C LEU A 110 1.65 -8.69 -16.52
N THR A 111 1.36 -7.43 -16.86
CA THR A 111 2.37 -6.38 -16.99
C THR A 111 3.13 -6.18 -15.68
N HIS A 112 2.43 -6.08 -14.55
CA HIS A 112 3.07 -5.82 -13.27
C HIS A 112 3.81 -7.03 -12.70
N LEU A 113 3.21 -8.22 -12.74
CA LEU A 113 3.78 -9.41 -12.12
C LEU A 113 4.89 -10.04 -12.96
N VAL A 114 4.88 -9.87 -14.29
CA VAL A 114 5.87 -10.50 -15.18
C VAL A 114 6.91 -9.48 -15.64
N TRP A 115 6.49 -8.29 -16.06
CA TRP A 115 7.42 -7.33 -16.70
C TRP A 115 7.97 -6.29 -15.74
N LEU A 116 7.17 -5.86 -14.75
CA LEU A 116 7.56 -4.80 -13.81
C LEU A 116 7.92 -5.31 -12.41
N ALA A 117 7.71 -6.60 -12.11
CA ALA A 117 8.00 -7.17 -10.79
C ALA A 117 9.50 -7.05 -10.43
N ASN A 118 10.37 -7.12 -11.44
CA ASN A 118 11.82 -6.95 -11.29
C ASN A 118 12.28 -5.49 -11.50
N SER A 119 11.35 -4.55 -11.71
CA SER A 119 11.69 -3.13 -11.83
C SER A 119 12.29 -2.61 -10.53
N THR A 120 13.33 -1.79 -10.67
CA THR A 120 13.99 -1.10 -9.56
C THR A 120 13.07 -0.07 -8.88
N TRP A 121 12.00 0.38 -9.54
CA TRP A 121 11.10 1.43 -9.03
C TRP A 121 9.67 0.93 -8.76
N LEU A 122 9.17 -0.02 -9.55
CA LEU A 122 7.76 -0.46 -9.51
C LEU A 122 7.56 -1.90 -9.02
N GLY A 123 8.63 -2.54 -8.54
CA GLY A 123 8.61 -3.97 -8.20
C GLY A 123 7.96 -4.35 -6.88
N VAL A 124 7.35 -3.42 -6.13
CA VAL A 124 6.71 -3.74 -4.83
C VAL A 124 5.22 -3.98 -5.06
N CYS A 125 4.89 -5.17 -5.56
CA CYS A 125 3.52 -5.57 -5.85
C CYS A 125 2.56 -5.44 -4.64
N PRO A 126 2.94 -5.79 -3.39
CA PRO A 126 2.03 -5.67 -2.26
C PRO A 126 1.44 -4.27 -2.04
N ILE A 127 2.26 -3.21 -2.07
CA ILE A 127 1.76 -1.84 -1.85
C ILE A 127 0.96 -1.32 -3.05
N MET A 128 1.30 -1.76 -4.26
CA MET A 128 0.50 -1.50 -5.46
C MET A 128 -0.92 -2.09 -5.29
N PHE A 129 -1.04 -3.36 -4.92
CA PHE A 129 -2.34 -4.00 -4.66
C PHE A 129 -3.08 -3.38 -3.49
N GLY A 130 -2.38 -3.03 -2.41
CA GLY A 130 -2.95 -2.30 -1.28
C GLY A 130 -3.57 -0.97 -1.73
N THR A 131 -2.87 -0.23 -2.60
CA THR A 131 -3.36 1.03 -3.16
C THR A 131 -4.58 0.84 -4.05
N VAL A 132 -4.59 -0.20 -4.91
CA VAL A 132 -5.75 -0.56 -5.74
C VAL A 132 -6.96 -0.88 -4.85
N ALA A 133 -6.80 -1.78 -3.88
CA ALA A 133 -7.87 -2.16 -2.95
C ALA A 133 -8.41 -0.96 -2.18
N SER A 134 -7.52 -0.09 -1.68
CA SER A 134 -7.93 1.13 -0.97
C SER A 134 -8.66 2.13 -1.87
N SER A 135 -8.27 2.23 -3.14
CA SER A 135 -8.96 3.06 -4.13
C SER A 135 -10.36 2.52 -4.44
N PHE A 136 -10.52 1.19 -4.54
CA PHE A 136 -11.83 0.57 -4.68
C PHE A 136 -12.73 0.77 -3.46
N ALA A 137 -12.18 0.68 -2.25
CA ALA A 137 -12.93 0.89 -1.01
C ALA A 137 -13.52 2.31 -0.86
N THR A 138 -12.98 3.28 -1.61
CA THR A 138 -13.52 4.64 -1.69
C THR A 138 -14.33 4.89 -2.97
N GLY A 139 -14.49 3.88 -3.85
CA GLY A 139 -15.09 4.06 -5.16
C GLY A 139 -14.31 5.04 -6.05
N GLY A 140 -12.98 5.12 -5.88
CA GLY A 140 -12.11 6.09 -6.55
C GLY A 140 -12.24 7.51 -6.03
N GLN A 141 -13.02 7.72 -4.97
CA GLN A 141 -13.18 9.02 -4.34
C GLN A 141 -12.01 9.27 -3.38
N ARG A 142 -11.71 10.53 -3.11
CA ARG A 142 -10.67 10.93 -2.13
C ARG A 142 -9.22 10.52 -2.48
N PRO A 143 -8.74 10.69 -3.72
CA PRO A 143 -7.40 10.25 -4.13
C PRO A 143 -6.28 10.96 -3.36
N PHE A 144 -6.48 12.24 -3.01
CA PHE A 144 -5.51 13.00 -2.21
C PHE A 144 -5.36 12.40 -0.81
N GLY A 145 -6.48 12.17 -0.12
CA GLY A 145 -6.47 11.57 1.21
C GLY A 145 -5.84 10.19 1.24
N LEU A 146 -6.10 9.37 0.21
CA LEU A 146 -5.50 8.04 0.06
C LEU A 146 -3.99 8.12 -0.13
N ALA A 147 -3.51 8.99 -1.02
CA ALA A 147 -2.08 9.13 -1.29
C ALA A 147 -1.31 9.54 -0.03
N ILE A 148 -1.86 10.49 0.73
CA ILE A 148 -1.29 10.93 2.00
C ILE A 148 -1.36 9.83 3.06
N ALA A 149 -2.49 9.16 3.24
CA ALA A 149 -2.64 8.09 4.24
C ALA A 149 -1.70 6.91 3.99
N LEU A 150 -1.59 6.45 2.74
CA LEU A 150 -0.69 5.35 2.37
C LEU A 150 0.78 5.75 2.58
N THR A 151 1.15 6.97 2.17
CA THR A 151 2.52 7.50 2.36
C THR A 151 2.87 7.63 3.85
N LEU A 152 2.00 8.24 4.64
CA LEU A 152 2.20 8.38 6.08
C LEU A 152 2.21 7.03 6.79
N GLY A 153 1.40 6.07 6.36
CA GLY A 153 1.44 4.70 6.88
C GLY A 153 2.80 4.02 6.65
N MET A 154 3.37 4.16 5.45
CA MET A 154 4.73 3.67 5.17
C MET A 154 5.79 4.38 6.04
N LEU A 155 5.66 5.70 6.24
CA LEU A 155 6.56 6.46 7.10
C LEU A 155 6.45 6.06 8.57
N VAL A 156 5.24 5.83 9.08
CA VAL A 156 5.00 5.31 10.44
C VAL A 156 5.68 3.96 10.60
N ALA A 157 5.51 3.05 9.63
CA ALA A 157 6.16 1.75 9.67
C ALA A 157 7.70 1.86 9.65
N LEU A 158 8.24 2.70 8.78
CA LEU A 158 9.67 3.00 8.71
C LEU A 158 10.20 3.53 10.05
N VAL A 159 9.54 4.54 10.63
CA VAL A 159 9.93 5.12 11.92
C VAL A 159 9.89 4.06 13.02
N CYS A 160 8.85 3.23 13.06
CA CYS A 160 8.76 2.13 14.03
C CYS A 160 9.96 1.17 13.89
N VAL A 161 10.31 0.77 12.66
CA VAL A 161 11.45 -0.13 12.40
C VAL A 161 12.77 0.51 12.82
N GLU A 162 13.02 1.76 12.45
CA GLU A 162 14.27 2.46 12.79
C GLU A 162 14.41 2.69 14.29
N LEU A 163 13.35 3.10 14.98
CA LEU A 163 13.35 3.25 16.44
C LEU A 163 13.55 1.91 17.14
N THR A 164 12.93 0.83 16.65
CA THR A 164 13.12 -0.52 17.20
C THR A 164 14.58 -0.96 17.04
N ASN A 165 15.14 -0.78 15.84
CA ASN A 165 16.54 -1.11 15.56
C ASN A 165 17.52 -0.28 16.42
N ALA A 166 17.21 0.99 16.67
CA ALA A 166 18.02 1.85 17.55
C ALA A 166 17.92 1.43 19.03
N ALA A 167 16.74 1.01 19.48
CA ALA A 167 16.50 0.64 20.88
C ALA A 167 17.10 -0.71 21.26
N VAL A 168 16.90 -1.75 20.43
CA VAL A 168 17.28 -3.13 20.77
C VAL A 168 18.31 -3.75 19.83
N GLY A 169 18.60 -3.11 18.70
CA GLY A 169 19.46 -3.67 17.66
C GLY A 169 18.67 -4.34 16.54
N LYS A 170 19.37 -4.81 15.50
CA LYS A 170 18.73 -5.55 14.39
C LYS A 170 18.43 -6.98 14.83
N PRO A 171 17.33 -7.58 14.38
CA PRO A 171 17.02 -8.95 14.72
C PRO A 171 17.99 -9.88 14.00
N THR A 172 18.54 -10.86 14.70
CA THR A 172 19.15 -12.00 14.03
C THR A 172 18.02 -12.81 13.43
N LEU A 173 17.93 -12.80 12.10
CA LEU A 173 17.18 -13.83 11.40
C LEU A 173 17.91 -15.13 11.75
N GLY A 174 17.33 -15.92 12.65
CA GLY A 174 17.75 -17.31 12.77
C GLY A 174 17.77 -17.85 11.36
N GLN A 175 18.92 -18.37 10.93
CA GLN A 175 19.01 -19.09 9.66
C GLN A 175 17.79 -19.99 9.60
N ALA A 176 17.01 -19.88 8.53
CA ALA A 176 15.87 -20.75 8.32
C ALA A 176 16.35 -22.19 8.58
N ALA A 177 15.74 -22.84 9.56
CA ALA A 177 15.96 -24.25 9.82
C ALA A 177 15.52 -25.07 8.60
#